data_AF-A0A3B8WQ40-F1
#
_entry.id   AF-A0A3B8WQ40-F1
#
_cell.length_a   1.000
_cell.length_b   1.000
_cell.length_c   1.000
_cell.angle_alpha   90.00
_cell.angle_beta   90.00
_cell.angle_gamma   90.00
#
_symmetry.space_group_name_H-M   'P 1'
#
loop_
_entity.id
_entity.type
_entity.pdbx_description
1 polymer ?
#
loop_
_entity_poly.entity_id
_entity_poly.type
_entity_poly.pdbx_seq_one_letter_code
_entity_poly.pdbx_strand_id
1 'polypeptide(L)'
;MPVQGAPLENNMKNKANTLAAVFAASLIALTAFTGCQTEEEPYTGIQFSAEKTRAAPSASLTFTATYINEDKADLTKTVELAISSDSTGGASFDNSSDTPVTVKSVTSGSTVTLYLGSYNGIVGITGTVGTSTATFGLGTSEPDVIKASDRPNGFASVDARADFGGYSGSLNGTVVTTRTELKKAIEKGGLIYVKGMIDMSDEGSGSMMPAEGKTSLDSTSARDAWVSSQTKGAYETYAKWVAADSRACSSATDDRKGKSPQSSLYETMTSLCDKWKKVVQLDLISNTTVIGIPDDNGVLGGTRGGVWSISGTSNIALRNLVIQDAVDPFAHHEANDGFNAQYDAIGIQSSNKGIAKNIWIDHCTLEDTLKLATSSNGEKWQIYDGLCDIKSAGTKNITVSYCLFKDHDKTMLFGSSDSDGADNPTNRTITLHHNYYLGCGQRLPMVRNTLLHVYNNLYETSNSGYSNQYAIGIRAGCVILAEGNSFGGGISPTRDSYGVIGGSGNSNGSFGSDPFSPVYAYILDKYSTIAAELKSDTINGAGAGKVPVYYTTN
;
A
#
# COMPACT_ATOMS: atom_id res chain seq x y z
N MET A 1 -48.35 -48.56 -23.22
CA MET A 1 -47.79 -49.28 -24.39
C MET A 1 -46.77 -48.36 -25.04
N PRO A 2 -45.59 -48.89 -25.41
CA PRO A 2 -44.42 -48.12 -25.80
C PRO A 2 -44.41 -47.85 -27.32
N VAL A 3 -43.73 -46.80 -27.76
CA VAL A 3 -43.13 -46.76 -29.11
C VAL A 3 -41.74 -46.16 -29.00
N GLN A 4 -40.77 -46.92 -29.52
CA GLN A 4 -39.35 -46.64 -29.65
C GLN A 4 -39.05 -45.51 -30.64
N GLY A 5 -37.88 -44.89 -30.46
CA GLY A 5 -37.18 -44.13 -31.50
C GLY A 5 -35.88 -43.51 -30.97
N ALA A 6 -34.77 -44.25 -31.05
CA ALA A 6 -33.42 -43.71 -30.96
C ALA A 6 -33.00 -43.12 -32.34
N PRO A 7 -31.74 -42.71 -32.57
CA PRO A 7 -30.98 -41.60 -31.98
C PRO A 7 -30.46 -40.65 -33.09
N LEU A 8 -30.08 -39.41 -32.77
CA LEU A 8 -29.25 -38.60 -33.68
C LEU A 8 -28.14 -37.89 -32.91
N GLU A 9 -26.94 -38.41 -33.12
CA GLU A 9 -25.65 -37.78 -32.93
C GLU A 9 -25.51 -36.48 -33.75
N ASN A 10 -24.48 -35.71 -33.38
CA ASN A 10 -23.87 -34.56 -34.05
C ASN A 10 -24.34 -33.17 -33.62
N ASN A 11 -23.69 -32.62 -32.58
CA ASN A 11 -22.90 -31.38 -32.70
C ASN A 11 -22.21 -30.97 -31.39
N MET A 12 -21.29 -31.79 -30.86
CA MET A 12 -20.33 -31.35 -29.83
C MET A 12 -18.94 -32.00 -29.98
N LYS A 13 -18.48 -32.17 -31.23
CA LYS A 13 -17.07 -32.41 -31.55
C LYS A 13 -16.62 -31.37 -32.57
N ASN A 14 -16.47 -30.13 -32.13
CA ASN A 14 -15.67 -29.09 -32.78
C ASN A 14 -15.66 -27.83 -31.89
N LYS A 15 -14.93 -27.90 -30.76
CA LYS A 15 -14.38 -26.73 -30.04
C LYS A 15 -13.40 -27.10 -28.91
N ALA A 16 -12.80 -28.30 -28.97
CA ALA A 16 -11.82 -28.79 -28.00
C ALA A 16 -10.38 -28.86 -28.54
N ASN A 17 -10.09 -28.32 -29.74
CA ASN A 17 -8.80 -28.46 -30.43
C ASN A 17 -8.12 -27.12 -30.79
N THR A 18 -8.27 -26.08 -29.97
CA THR A 18 -7.54 -24.81 -30.21
C THR A 18 -7.16 -24.06 -28.93
N LEU A 19 -6.67 -24.76 -27.90
CA LEU A 19 -6.01 -24.08 -26.76
C LEU A 19 -5.07 -24.98 -25.93
N ALA A 20 -4.39 -25.94 -26.57
CA ALA A 20 -3.47 -26.87 -25.90
C ALA A 20 -2.09 -26.96 -26.59
N ALA A 21 -1.63 -25.88 -27.22
CA ALA A 21 -0.40 -25.88 -28.01
C ALA A 21 0.43 -24.60 -27.86
N VAL A 22 0.65 -24.12 -26.62
CA VAL A 22 1.82 -23.29 -26.27
C VAL A 22 2.03 -23.48 -24.76
N PHE A 23 2.71 -24.54 -24.31
CA PHE A 23 3.35 -24.71 -22.98
C PHE A 23 3.73 -26.19 -22.81
N ALA A 24 4.70 -26.67 -23.59
CA ALA A 24 5.30 -27.98 -23.38
C ALA A 24 6.69 -28.04 -24.02
N ALA A 25 7.63 -27.30 -23.46
CA ALA A 25 9.06 -27.58 -23.44
C ALA A 25 9.56 -26.83 -22.20
N SER A 26 10.09 -27.44 -21.15
CA SER A 26 11.08 -28.51 -21.15
C SER A 26 11.07 -29.19 -19.77
N LEU A 27 11.18 -30.51 -19.73
CA LEU A 27 11.45 -31.24 -18.50
C LEU A 27 12.61 -32.22 -18.71
N ILE A 28 13.67 -31.99 -17.92
CA ILE A 28 14.76 -32.88 -17.48
C ILE A 28 15.80 -33.31 -18.53
N ALA A 29 17.00 -32.75 -18.36
CA ALA A 29 18.25 -33.51 -18.45
C ALA A 29 19.03 -33.27 -17.13
N LEU A 30 19.08 -34.31 -16.30
CA LEU A 30 19.91 -34.39 -15.10
C LEU A 30 21.28 -34.94 -15.52
N THR A 31 22.31 -34.10 -15.54
CA THR A 31 23.72 -34.53 -15.64
C THR A 31 24.64 -33.59 -14.87
N ALA A 32 25.28 -34.17 -13.84
CA ALA A 32 26.56 -33.83 -13.21
C ALA A 32 26.91 -32.36 -12.89
N PHE A 33 26.94 -32.06 -11.59
CA PHE A 33 27.70 -30.95 -10.99
C PHE A 33 29.16 -30.95 -11.45
N THR A 34 29.55 -29.90 -12.18
CA THR A 34 30.89 -29.28 -12.11
C THR A 34 30.70 -27.78 -12.30
N GLY A 35 31.37 -26.98 -11.47
CA GLY A 35 31.12 -25.55 -11.31
C GLY A 35 31.09 -24.78 -12.63
N CYS A 36 29.94 -24.23 -12.96
CA CYS A 36 29.82 -23.17 -13.94
C CYS A 36 29.55 -21.90 -13.14
N GLN A 37 30.60 -21.12 -12.86
CA GLN A 37 30.38 -19.70 -12.62
C GLN A 37 29.80 -19.17 -13.92
N THR A 38 28.55 -18.74 -13.90
CA THR A 38 28.02 -17.92 -14.99
C THR A 38 28.86 -16.66 -15.00
N GLU A 39 29.74 -16.53 -16.00
CA GLU A 39 30.37 -15.24 -16.28
C GLU A 39 29.22 -14.26 -16.54
N GLU A 40 29.11 -13.22 -15.70
CA GLU A 40 28.15 -12.14 -15.95
C GLU A 40 28.53 -11.50 -17.30
N GLU A 41 27.57 -11.41 -18.20
CA GLU A 41 27.76 -10.67 -19.46
C GLU A 41 28.18 -9.23 -19.14
N PRO A 42 29.21 -8.70 -19.80
CA PRO A 42 29.78 -7.42 -19.44
C PRO A 42 28.79 -6.28 -19.69
N TYR A 43 28.66 -5.35 -18.74
CA TYR A 43 27.68 -4.27 -18.81
C TYR A 43 28.06 -3.26 -19.90
N THR A 44 27.09 -2.93 -20.76
CA THR A 44 27.18 -1.84 -21.73
C THR A 44 25.98 -0.93 -21.58
N GLY A 45 26.20 0.33 -21.22
CA GLY A 45 25.14 1.28 -20.90
C GLY A 45 25.64 2.59 -20.34
N ILE A 46 24.75 3.36 -19.69
CA ILE A 46 25.08 4.64 -19.07
C ILE A 46 24.94 4.47 -17.57
N GLN A 47 26.03 4.74 -16.85
CA GLN A 47 26.06 4.73 -15.40
C GLN A 47 26.04 6.16 -14.87
N PHE A 48 25.03 6.47 -14.06
CA PHE A 48 24.96 7.72 -13.32
C PHE A 48 25.61 7.59 -11.94
N SER A 49 26.21 8.67 -11.46
CA SER A 49 26.68 8.75 -10.08
C SER A 49 26.52 10.17 -9.52
N ALA A 50 26.19 10.30 -8.24
CA ALA A 50 26.13 11.58 -7.56
C ALA A 50 26.62 11.42 -6.12
N GLU A 51 27.30 12.44 -5.57
CA GLU A 51 27.67 12.45 -4.15
C GLU A 51 26.44 12.62 -3.24
N LYS A 52 25.46 13.38 -3.73
CA LYS A 52 24.16 13.60 -3.08
C LYS A 52 23.07 13.47 -4.13
N THR A 53 22.00 12.78 -3.78
CA THR A 53 20.80 12.67 -4.60
C THR A 53 19.72 13.69 -4.21
N ARG A 54 19.90 14.37 -3.07
CA ARG A 54 18.92 15.27 -2.46
C ARG A 54 19.56 16.59 -2.00
N ALA A 55 18.86 17.71 -2.21
CA ALA A 55 19.21 19.05 -1.70
C ALA A 55 17.95 19.84 -1.31
N ALA A 56 18.08 21.07 -0.80
CA ALA A 56 16.91 21.92 -0.55
C ALA A 56 16.24 22.34 -1.87
N PRO A 57 14.94 22.72 -1.88
CA PRO A 57 14.33 23.40 -3.02
C PRO A 57 15.17 24.60 -3.47
N SER A 58 15.20 24.85 -4.77
CA SER A 58 16.01 25.90 -5.42
C SER A 58 17.54 25.77 -5.26
N ALA A 59 18.04 24.69 -4.65
CA ALA A 59 19.46 24.38 -4.59
C ALA A 59 19.92 23.66 -5.86
N SER A 60 21.23 23.39 -5.96
CA SER A 60 21.82 22.60 -7.04
C SER A 60 22.41 21.29 -6.54
N LEU A 61 22.37 20.27 -7.39
CA LEU A 61 23.04 18.98 -7.22
C LEU A 61 24.05 18.75 -8.33
N THR A 62 25.05 17.91 -8.07
CA THR A 62 26.04 17.51 -9.08
C THR A 62 26.06 16.01 -9.26
N PHE A 63 26.16 15.58 -10.51
CA PHE A 63 26.24 14.17 -10.88
C PHE A 63 27.18 13.96 -12.08
N THR A 64 27.51 12.72 -12.39
CA THR A 64 28.18 12.33 -13.65
C THR A 64 27.32 11.33 -14.40
N ALA A 65 27.44 11.33 -15.72
CA ALA A 65 26.90 10.29 -16.59
C ALA A 65 28.06 9.70 -17.39
N THR A 66 28.36 8.42 -17.16
CA THR A 66 29.51 7.74 -17.78
C THR A 66 28.98 6.63 -18.68
N TYR A 67 29.33 6.67 -19.96
CA TYR A 67 29.08 5.55 -20.85
C TYR A 67 30.08 4.44 -20.56
N ILE A 68 29.56 3.26 -20.27
CA ILE A 68 30.29 2.03 -20.04
C ILE A 68 30.10 1.14 -21.26
N ASN A 69 31.20 0.65 -21.82
CA ASN A 69 31.22 -0.30 -22.92
C ASN A 69 32.01 -1.53 -22.47
N GLU A 70 31.32 -2.68 -22.37
CA GLU A 70 31.91 -3.93 -21.87
C GLU A 70 32.66 -3.74 -20.53
N ASP A 71 31.96 -3.23 -19.52
CA ASP A 71 32.48 -2.89 -18.17
C ASP A 71 33.57 -1.82 -18.10
N LYS A 72 33.93 -1.18 -19.22
CA LYS A 72 34.95 -0.13 -19.28
C LYS A 72 34.34 1.22 -19.59
N ALA A 73 34.71 2.24 -18.81
CA ALA A 73 34.32 3.60 -19.09
C ALA A 73 34.92 4.07 -20.44
N ASP A 74 34.06 4.50 -21.36
CA ASP A 74 34.45 5.15 -22.61
C ASP A 74 34.17 6.65 -22.49
N LEU A 75 35.23 7.39 -22.16
CA LEU A 75 35.20 8.85 -21.95
C LEU A 75 35.19 9.63 -23.27
N THR A 76 35.26 8.97 -24.43
CA THR A 76 35.24 9.63 -25.75
C THR A 76 33.82 9.89 -26.25
N LYS A 77 32.82 9.24 -25.65
CA LYS A 77 31.41 9.40 -26.04
C LYS A 77 30.82 10.69 -25.49
N THR A 78 29.85 11.21 -26.24
CA THR A 78 28.93 12.25 -25.79
C THR A 78 27.67 11.59 -25.26
N VAL A 79 27.25 11.95 -24.05
CA VAL A 79 25.98 11.57 -23.45
C VAL A 79 25.00 12.73 -23.65
N GLU A 80 23.88 12.45 -24.29
CA GLU A 80 22.77 13.40 -24.42
C GLU A 80 21.88 13.28 -23.17
N LEU A 81 21.84 14.33 -22.36
CA LEU A 81 21.02 14.39 -21.15
C LEU A 81 19.75 15.17 -21.42
N ALA A 82 18.61 14.69 -20.91
CA ALA A 82 17.34 15.39 -20.94
C ALA A 82 16.63 15.26 -19.58
N ILE A 83 16.06 16.36 -19.09
CA ILE A 83 15.09 16.34 -17.99
C ILE A 83 13.81 15.70 -18.54
N SER A 84 13.55 14.45 -18.13
CA SER A 84 12.42 13.64 -18.59
C SER A 84 11.17 13.80 -17.73
N SER A 85 11.33 14.25 -16.48
CA SER A 85 10.23 14.65 -15.60
C SER A 85 10.74 15.63 -14.54
N ASP A 86 9.87 16.51 -14.07
CA ASP A 86 10.20 17.48 -13.03
C ASP A 86 8.98 17.76 -12.16
N SER A 87 8.98 17.22 -10.94
CA SER A 87 7.99 17.58 -9.92
C SER A 87 8.47 18.67 -8.96
N THR A 88 9.74 19.11 -9.08
CA THR A 88 10.29 20.23 -8.32
C THR A 88 9.86 21.59 -8.88
N GLY A 89 9.44 21.64 -10.15
CA GLY A 89 8.89 22.82 -10.80
C GLY A 89 9.93 23.89 -11.10
N GLY A 90 10.62 23.71 -12.23
CA GLY A 90 11.60 24.65 -12.78
C GLY A 90 13.03 24.12 -12.80
N ALA A 91 13.23 22.80 -12.81
CA ALA A 91 14.57 22.22 -12.84
C ALA A 91 15.29 22.52 -14.17
N SER A 92 16.61 22.73 -14.10
CA SER A 92 17.44 23.08 -15.26
C SER A 92 18.90 22.65 -15.13
N PHE A 93 19.58 22.44 -16.26
CA PHE A 93 21.03 22.22 -16.32
C PHE A 93 21.86 23.52 -16.35
N ASP A 94 21.21 24.69 -16.27
CA ASP A 94 21.84 26.00 -16.09
C ASP A 94 21.12 26.85 -15.05
N ASN A 95 21.74 27.97 -14.66
CA ASN A 95 21.22 28.88 -13.64
C ASN A 95 20.45 30.07 -14.27
N SER A 96 19.90 29.90 -15.48
CA SER A 96 19.28 31.02 -16.22
C SER A 96 17.78 31.16 -15.90
N SER A 97 17.32 32.39 -15.72
CA SER A 97 15.93 32.71 -15.35
C SER A 97 14.95 32.78 -16.53
N ASP A 98 15.45 32.88 -17.76
CA ASP A 98 14.62 33.29 -18.91
C ASP A 98 14.18 32.11 -19.79
N THR A 99 14.97 31.03 -19.87
CA THR A 99 14.60 29.79 -20.57
C THR A 99 15.38 28.61 -19.99
N PRO A 100 14.73 27.77 -19.14
CA PRO A 100 15.40 26.62 -18.54
C PRO A 100 16.02 25.70 -19.58
N VAL A 101 17.31 25.43 -19.47
CA VAL A 101 17.98 24.40 -20.26
C VAL A 101 17.60 23.03 -19.72
N THR A 102 16.77 22.30 -20.46
CA THR A 102 16.27 20.97 -20.08
C THR A 102 16.95 19.83 -20.85
N VAL A 103 17.84 20.15 -21.79
CA VAL A 103 18.65 19.19 -22.55
C VAL A 103 20.10 19.66 -22.57
N LYS A 104 21.06 18.76 -22.40
CA LYS A 104 22.49 19.08 -22.35
C LYS A 104 23.35 17.92 -22.86
N SER A 105 24.19 18.19 -23.84
CA SER A 105 25.20 17.25 -24.32
C SER A 105 26.47 17.37 -23.46
N VAL A 106 26.97 16.26 -22.92
CA VAL A 106 28.18 16.24 -22.07
C VAL A 106 29.12 15.13 -22.49
N THR A 107 30.43 15.34 -22.31
CA THR A 107 31.40 14.25 -22.46
C THR A 107 31.21 13.24 -21.34
N SER A 108 31.19 11.95 -21.67
CA SER A 108 31.10 10.83 -20.74
C SER A 108 32.07 11.00 -19.55
N GLY A 109 31.56 10.90 -18.33
CA GLY A 109 32.30 11.09 -17.08
C GLY A 109 32.41 12.55 -16.59
N SER A 110 31.91 13.53 -17.35
CA SER A 110 31.93 14.93 -16.92
C SER A 110 30.95 15.20 -15.78
N THR A 111 31.33 16.09 -14.87
CA THR A 111 30.43 16.61 -13.84
C THR A 111 29.37 17.53 -14.45
N VAL A 112 28.12 17.29 -14.07
CA VAL A 112 26.94 18.05 -14.50
C VAL A 112 26.25 18.62 -13.27
N THR A 113 25.93 19.91 -13.32
CA THR A 113 25.11 20.57 -12.31
C THR A 113 23.65 20.57 -12.77
N LEU A 114 22.75 20.13 -11.88
CA LEU A 114 21.31 20.28 -11.99
C LEU A 114 20.85 21.30 -10.93
N TYR A 115 20.15 22.33 -11.36
CA TYR A 115 19.44 23.28 -10.50
C TYR A 115 18.01 22.77 -10.30
N LEU A 116 17.57 22.65 -9.04
CA LEU A 116 16.25 22.16 -8.68
C LEU A 116 15.21 23.29 -8.72
N GLY A 117 13.95 22.93 -8.94
CA GLY A 117 12.82 23.85 -8.89
C GLY A 117 12.45 24.30 -7.47
N SER A 118 11.32 25.01 -7.36
CA SER A 118 10.88 25.67 -6.12
C SER A 118 10.09 24.77 -5.14
N TYR A 119 9.65 23.60 -5.59
CA TYR A 119 8.81 22.68 -4.83
C TYR A 119 9.59 21.43 -4.44
N ASN A 120 9.12 20.76 -3.37
CA ASN A 120 9.62 19.43 -3.04
C ASN A 120 9.22 18.44 -4.12
N GLY A 121 10.17 17.61 -4.56
CA GLY A 121 9.94 16.69 -5.66
C GLY A 121 11.21 16.02 -6.17
N ILE A 122 11.07 15.35 -7.30
CA ILE A 122 12.13 14.61 -7.98
C ILE A 122 12.16 15.05 -9.44
N VAL A 123 13.37 15.18 -9.95
CA VAL A 123 13.71 15.43 -11.34
C VAL A 123 14.25 14.13 -11.92
N GLY A 124 13.56 13.64 -12.94
CA GLY A 124 14.05 12.54 -13.77
C GLY A 124 14.97 13.06 -14.85
N ILE A 125 16.15 12.48 -14.97
CA ILE A 125 17.11 12.74 -16.04
C ILE A 125 17.24 11.46 -16.87
N THR A 126 17.07 11.57 -18.18
CA THR A 126 17.39 10.51 -19.13
C THR A 126 18.73 10.82 -19.79
N GLY A 127 19.61 9.83 -19.85
CA GLY A 127 20.85 9.88 -20.63
C GLY A 127 20.78 8.94 -21.81
N THR A 128 21.29 9.35 -22.96
CA THR A 128 21.30 8.54 -24.19
C THR A 128 22.66 8.57 -24.89
N VAL A 129 23.12 7.40 -25.35
CA VAL A 129 24.28 7.21 -26.22
C VAL A 129 23.91 6.14 -27.26
N GLY A 130 23.67 6.55 -28.50
CA GLY A 130 23.18 5.63 -29.54
C GLY A 130 21.83 5.02 -29.16
N THR A 131 21.77 3.69 -28.99
CA THR A 131 20.58 2.96 -28.53
C THR A 131 20.55 2.72 -27.02
N SER A 132 21.64 3.03 -26.31
CA SER A 132 21.71 2.87 -24.86
C SER A 132 21.03 4.06 -24.19
N THR A 133 20.08 3.77 -23.30
CA THR A 133 19.34 4.77 -22.52
C THR A 133 19.34 4.37 -21.06
N ALA A 134 19.51 5.33 -20.15
CA ALA A 134 19.34 5.12 -18.71
C ALA A 134 18.64 6.33 -18.09
N THR A 135 17.97 6.11 -16.95
CA THR A 135 17.32 7.16 -16.16
C THR A 135 17.97 7.32 -14.80
N PHE A 136 17.91 8.53 -14.25
CA PHE A 136 18.48 8.88 -12.96
C PHE A 136 17.61 9.92 -12.26
N GLY A 137 17.32 9.69 -10.98
CA GLY A 137 16.55 10.61 -10.16
C GLY A 137 17.46 11.46 -9.27
N LEU A 138 17.24 12.77 -9.28
CA LEU A 138 17.76 13.71 -8.30
C LEU A 138 16.59 14.53 -7.78
N GLY A 139 16.63 15.02 -6.56
CA GLY A 139 15.46 15.69 -6.02
C GLY A 139 15.73 16.55 -4.82
N THR A 140 14.65 17.00 -4.21
CA THR A 140 14.74 17.69 -2.94
C THR A 140 14.91 16.69 -1.80
N SER A 141 15.40 17.17 -0.67
CA SER A 141 15.28 16.47 0.60
C SER A 141 13.81 16.27 0.93
N GLU A 142 13.50 15.29 1.78
CA GLU A 142 12.13 15.12 2.25
C GLU A 142 11.63 16.44 2.89
N PRO A 143 10.34 16.74 2.74
CA PRO A 143 9.78 17.96 3.29
C PRO A 143 10.06 18.05 4.79
N ASP A 144 10.55 19.20 5.24
CA ASP A 144 10.66 19.52 6.67
C ASP A 144 9.30 19.77 7.32
N VAL A 145 8.24 19.88 6.50
CA VAL A 145 6.87 20.09 6.93
C VAL A 145 5.86 19.52 5.92
N ILE A 146 4.83 18.84 6.41
CA ILE A 146 3.69 18.33 5.63
C ILE A 146 2.78 19.51 5.26
N LYS A 147 2.49 19.67 3.96
CA LYS A 147 1.55 20.66 3.43
C LYS A 147 0.43 19.99 2.65
N ALA A 148 -0.75 20.60 2.64
CA ALA A 148 -1.86 20.17 1.80
C ALA A 148 -1.58 20.31 0.29
N SER A 149 -0.62 21.18 -0.07
CA SER A 149 -0.17 21.38 -1.45
C SER A 149 0.83 20.33 -1.95
N ASP A 150 1.33 19.46 -1.06
CA ASP A 150 2.33 18.47 -1.43
C ASP A 150 1.77 17.50 -2.47
N ARG A 151 2.68 17.00 -3.32
CA ARG A 151 2.34 16.09 -4.40
C ARG A 151 2.94 14.72 -4.12
N PRO A 152 2.25 13.63 -4.49
CA PRO A 152 2.80 12.31 -4.34
C PRO A 152 4.00 12.10 -5.26
N ASN A 153 4.87 11.18 -4.88
CA ASN A 153 5.76 10.48 -5.81
C ASN A 153 5.11 9.15 -6.25
N GLY A 154 5.83 8.31 -6.99
CA GLY A 154 5.37 6.97 -7.33
C GLY A 154 4.27 6.96 -8.38
N PHE A 155 3.56 5.84 -8.48
CA PHE A 155 2.44 5.71 -9.40
C PHE A 155 1.29 6.69 -9.10
N ALA A 156 1.14 7.19 -7.87
CA ALA A 156 0.14 8.21 -7.57
C ALA A 156 0.43 9.56 -8.26
N SER A 157 1.70 9.83 -8.59
CA SER A 157 2.12 11.02 -9.35
C SER A 157 1.77 10.97 -10.84
N VAL A 158 1.53 9.78 -11.39
CA VAL A 158 1.21 9.57 -12.80
C VAL A 158 -0.16 10.18 -13.11
N ASP A 159 -0.17 11.12 -14.06
CA ASP A 159 -1.34 11.94 -14.42
C ASP A 159 -1.96 12.69 -13.22
N ALA A 160 -1.18 12.94 -12.16
CA ALA A 160 -1.65 13.64 -10.98
C ALA A 160 -2.02 15.08 -11.33
N ARG A 161 -3.27 15.46 -11.00
CA ARG A 161 -3.74 16.84 -11.19
C ARG A 161 -2.96 17.81 -10.31
N ALA A 162 -2.94 19.09 -10.71
CA ALA A 162 -2.33 20.17 -9.92
C ALA A 162 -2.93 20.26 -8.50
N ASP A 163 -4.24 20.07 -8.40
CA ASP A 163 -5.03 20.07 -7.17
C ASP A 163 -5.15 18.67 -6.55
N PHE A 164 -4.00 18.00 -6.38
CA PHE A 164 -4.00 16.66 -5.80
C PHE A 164 -4.71 16.66 -4.43
N GLY A 165 -5.54 15.67 -4.16
CA GLY A 165 -6.31 15.60 -2.92
C GLY A 165 -7.34 16.72 -2.75
N GLY A 166 -7.71 17.45 -3.82
CA GLY A 166 -8.68 18.53 -3.78
C GLY A 166 -8.16 19.83 -3.17
N TYR A 167 -6.85 20.01 -3.10
CA TYR A 167 -6.24 21.25 -2.62
C TYR A 167 -6.61 22.43 -3.53
N SER A 168 -7.31 23.42 -2.96
CA SER A 168 -7.84 24.58 -3.70
C SER A 168 -6.92 25.80 -3.69
N GLY A 169 -5.66 25.65 -3.27
CA GLY A 169 -4.74 26.78 -3.07
C GLY A 169 -4.86 27.46 -1.70
N SER A 170 -5.70 26.93 -0.80
CA SER A 170 -5.90 27.44 0.55
C SER A 170 -5.61 26.36 1.59
N LEU A 171 -4.91 26.73 2.64
CA LEU A 171 -4.63 25.88 3.81
C LEU A 171 -5.76 25.91 4.85
N ASN A 172 -6.82 26.69 4.63
CA ASN A 172 -7.98 26.75 5.50
C ASN A 172 -8.84 25.50 5.33
N GLY A 173 -8.46 24.43 6.02
CA GLY A 173 -9.18 23.17 6.09
C GLY A 173 -10.26 23.13 7.19
N THR A 174 -11.07 22.09 7.17
CA THR A 174 -12.03 21.81 8.26
C THR A 174 -11.29 21.05 9.36
N VAL A 175 -11.13 21.66 10.54
CA VAL A 175 -10.59 20.96 11.72
C VAL A 175 -11.71 20.19 12.39
N VAL A 176 -11.47 18.91 12.69
CA VAL A 176 -12.44 18.00 13.32
C VAL A 176 -11.83 17.34 14.54
N THR A 177 -12.64 17.18 15.59
CA THR A 177 -12.25 16.59 16.88
C THR A 177 -13.19 15.47 17.31
N THR A 178 -14.32 15.31 16.62
CA THR A 178 -15.34 14.31 16.95
C THR A 178 -15.70 13.47 15.72
N ARG A 179 -16.24 12.27 15.97
CA ARG A 179 -16.77 11.38 14.94
C ARG A 179 -17.78 12.08 14.03
N THR A 180 -18.71 12.84 14.61
CA THR A 180 -19.76 13.55 13.86
C THR A 180 -19.18 14.61 12.94
N GLU A 181 -18.21 15.39 13.42
CA GLU A 181 -17.50 16.38 12.61
C GLU A 181 -16.72 15.72 11.48
N LEU A 182 -15.98 14.65 11.77
CA LEU A 182 -15.18 13.92 10.78
C LEU A 182 -16.05 13.34 9.67
N LYS A 183 -17.15 12.64 10.01
CA LYS A 183 -18.08 12.10 9.00
C LYS A 183 -18.64 13.20 8.11
N LYS A 184 -19.10 14.30 8.70
CA LYS A 184 -19.64 15.45 7.95
C LYS A 184 -18.59 16.13 7.07
N ALA A 185 -17.35 16.25 7.54
CA ALA A 185 -16.26 16.81 6.76
C ALA A 185 -15.92 15.93 5.55
N ILE A 186 -15.89 14.60 5.74
CA ILE A 186 -15.62 13.63 4.66
C ILE A 186 -16.72 13.67 3.59
N GLU A 187 -17.99 13.81 3.96
CA GLU A 187 -19.09 13.98 3.00
C GLU A 187 -18.95 15.24 2.12
N LYS A 188 -18.22 16.24 2.60
CA LYS A 188 -17.92 17.48 1.86
C LYS A 188 -16.64 17.40 1.04
N GLY A 189 -15.67 16.60 1.48
CA GLY A 189 -14.33 16.51 0.88
C GLY A 189 -13.50 17.78 1.06
N GLY A 190 -12.48 17.96 0.22
CA GLY A 190 -11.50 19.03 0.36
C GLY A 190 -10.47 18.74 1.45
N LEU A 191 -9.98 19.79 2.13
CA LEU A 191 -8.95 19.68 3.16
C LEU A 191 -9.56 19.51 4.56
N ILE A 192 -9.17 18.43 5.24
CA ILE A 192 -9.66 18.04 6.57
C ILE A 192 -8.45 17.82 7.48
N TYR A 193 -8.48 18.44 8.66
CA TYR A 193 -7.51 18.23 9.71
C TYR A 193 -8.13 17.47 10.87
N VAL A 194 -7.63 16.27 11.15
CA VAL A 194 -8.07 15.47 12.31
C VAL A 194 -7.21 15.86 13.50
N LYS A 195 -7.81 16.49 14.51
CA LYS A 195 -7.10 16.96 15.71
C LYS A 195 -7.32 15.99 16.86
N GLY A 196 -6.26 15.30 17.26
CA GLY A 196 -6.33 14.23 18.27
C GLY A 196 -6.93 12.93 17.76
N MET A 197 -7.01 11.94 18.65
CA MET A 197 -7.57 10.63 18.34
C MET A 197 -9.11 10.67 18.38
N ILE A 198 -9.76 10.25 17.30
CA ILE A 198 -11.22 10.15 17.22
C ILE A 198 -11.66 8.69 17.35
N ASP A 199 -12.48 8.39 18.36
CA ASP A 199 -13.13 7.08 18.47
C ASP A 199 -14.33 6.99 17.52
N MET A 200 -14.20 6.15 16.50
CA MET A 200 -15.24 5.97 15.48
C MET A 200 -16.43 5.12 15.95
N SER A 201 -16.29 4.46 17.10
CA SER A 201 -17.34 3.69 17.74
C SER A 201 -18.24 4.52 18.65
N ASP A 202 -17.84 5.72 19.08
CA ASP A 202 -18.67 6.54 19.96
C ASP A 202 -19.74 7.29 19.17
N GLU A 203 -20.98 6.79 19.21
CA GLU A 203 -22.14 7.43 18.58
C GLU A 203 -22.80 8.53 19.45
N GLY A 204 -22.10 8.99 20.49
CA GLY A 204 -22.60 9.94 21.50
C GLY A 204 -23.13 9.27 22.76
N SER A 205 -22.93 7.96 22.92
CA SER A 205 -23.33 7.17 24.09
C SER A 205 -22.15 6.55 24.83
N GLY A 206 -20.94 7.01 24.51
CA GLY A 206 -19.69 6.50 25.03
C GLY A 206 -19.02 5.50 24.09
N SER A 207 -17.72 5.35 24.26
CA SER A 207 -16.89 4.42 23.49
C SER A 207 -17.36 2.97 23.59
N MET A 208 -17.60 2.34 22.45
CA MET A 208 -17.81 0.88 22.37
C MET A 208 -16.48 0.11 22.35
N MET A 209 -15.36 0.83 22.22
CA MET A 209 -14.03 0.26 22.30
C MET A 209 -13.52 0.26 23.75
N PRO A 210 -12.59 -0.64 24.12
CA PRO A 210 -11.95 -0.61 25.43
C PRO A 210 -11.25 0.73 25.68
N ALA A 211 -11.09 1.12 26.94
CA ALA A 211 -10.30 2.31 27.27
C ALA A 211 -8.88 2.23 26.68
N GLU A 212 -8.29 3.37 26.33
CA GLU A 212 -6.94 3.45 25.78
C GLU A 212 -5.91 2.75 26.69
N GLY A 213 -4.94 2.07 26.06
CA GLY A 213 -3.93 1.28 26.76
C GLY A 213 -4.39 -0.11 27.23
N LYS A 214 -5.67 -0.46 27.08
CA LYS A 214 -6.12 -1.85 27.22
C LYS A 214 -5.67 -2.69 26.04
N THR A 215 -5.39 -3.97 26.28
CA THR A 215 -4.86 -4.91 25.28
C THR A 215 -5.84 -6.00 24.90
N SER A 216 -7.11 -5.90 25.30
CA SER A 216 -8.13 -6.91 25.02
C SER A 216 -9.45 -6.22 24.66
N LEU A 217 -10.21 -6.83 23.76
CA LEU A 217 -11.54 -6.37 23.36
C LEU A 217 -12.59 -6.70 24.44
N ASP A 218 -12.39 -6.23 25.66
CA ASP A 218 -13.29 -6.46 26.80
C ASP A 218 -14.64 -5.77 26.58
N SER A 219 -15.70 -6.32 27.18
CA SER A 219 -17.03 -5.69 27.22
C SER A 219 -16.93 -4.26 27.79
N THR A 220 -17.60 -3.33 27.13
CA THR A 220 -17.86 -1.99 27.67
C THR A 220 -19.36 -1.82 27.86
N SER A 221 -19.77 -0.96 28.80
CA SER A 221 -21.20 -0.69 29.02
C SER A 221 -21.89 -0.19 27.75
N ALA A 222 -21.21 0.63 26.93
CA ALA A 222 -21.74 1.10 25.65
C ALA A 222 -21.88 -0.04 24.64
N ARG A 223 -20.87 -0.92 24.49
CA ARG A 223 -20.94 -2.05 23.56
C ARG A 223 -21.98 -3.09 23.99
N ASP A 224 -22.08 -3.39 25.29
CA ASP A 224 -23.09 -4.29 25.84
C ASP A 224 -24.51 -3.74 25.58
N ALA A 225 -24.73 -2.45 25.86
CA ALA A 225 -26.00 -1.78 25.55
C ALA A 225 -26.31 -1.79 24.05
N TRP A 226 -25.31 -1.57 23.20
CA TRP A 226 -25.46 -1.61 21.75
C TRP A 226 -25.85 -3.02 21.28
N VAL A 227 -25.13 -4.06 21.69
CA VAL A 227 -25.43 -5.46 21.34
C VAL A 227 -26.83 -5.85 21.80
N SER A 228 -27.19 -5.53 23.04
CA SER A 228 -28.52 -5.79 23.59
C SER A 228 -29.62 -5.11 22.76
N SER A 229 -29.43 -3.83 22.41
CA SER A 229 -30.36 -3.10 21.56
C SER A 229 -30.47 -3.72 20.16
N GLN A 230 -29.33 -3.99 19.50
CA GLN A 230 -29.33 -4.50 18.14
C GLN A 230 -29.92 -5.92 18.01
N THR A 231 -29.88 -6.68 19.10
CA THR A 231 -30.41 -8.05 19.20
C THR A 231 -31.77 -8.13 19.90
N LYS A 232 -32.40 -6.99 20.21
CA LYS A 232 -33.70 -6.90 20.91
C LYS A 232 -33.70 -7.64 22.26
N GLY A 233 -32.59 -7.59 22.97
CA GLY A 233 -32.41 -8.22 24.28
C GLY A 233 -32.05 -9.71 24.25
N ALA A 234 -31.88 -10.33 23.07
CA ALA A 234 -31.45 -11.72 22.98
C ALA A 234 -30.07 -11.94 23.60
N TYR A 235 -29.19 -10.94 23.49
CA TYR A 235 -27.85 -10.95 24.09
C TYR A 235 -27.59 -9.66 24.86
N GLU A 236 -27.66 -9.73 26.19
CA GLU A 236 -27.50 -8.56 27.07
C GLU A 236 -26.08 -7.96 27.07
N THR A 237 -25.07 -8.74 26.72
CA THR A 237 -23.66 -8.32 26.71
C THR A 237 -22.93 -8.85 25.49
N TYR A 238 -21.86 -8.16 25.09
CA TYR A 238 -20.97 -8.62 24.04
C TYR A 238 -20.35 -9.99 24.34
N ALA A 239 -19.93 -10.23 25.59
CA ALA A 239 -19.41 -11.53 26.01
C ALA A 239 -20.46 -12.67 25.83
N LYS A 240 -21.74 -12.41 26.14
CA LYS A 240 -22.82 -13.39 25.91
C LYS A 240 -23.03 -13.65 24.42
N TRP A 241 -22.94 -12.62 23.58
CA TRP A 241 -22.97 -12.76 22.12
C TRP A 241 -21.82 -13.64 21.63
N VAL A 242 -20.57 -13.28 21.92
CA VAL A 242 -19.38 -14.03 21.45
C VAL A 242 -19.46 -15.49 21.87
N ALA A 243 -19.86 -15.77 23.11
CA ALA A 243 -19.99 -17.14 23.61
C ALA A 243 -21.12 -17.92 22.90
N ALA A 244 -22.20 -17.27 22.47
CA ALA A 244 -23.29 -17.91 21.74
C ALA A 244 -22.91 -18.18 20.28
N ASP A 245 -22.36 -17.18 19.59
CA ASP A 245 -21.93 -17.26 18.20
C ASP A 245 -20.82 -18.30 18.02
N SER A 246 -19.82 -18.27 18.91
CA SER A 246 -18.74 -19.27 18.93
C SER A 246 -19.25 -20.70 19.11
N ARG A 247 -20.28 -20.92 19.94
CA ARG A 247 -20.86 -22.25 20.16
C ARG A 247 -21.72 -22.73 18.99
N ALA A 248 -22.24 -21.81 18.19
CA ALA A 248 -22.98 -22.14 16.97
C ALA A 248 -22.04 -22.51 15.81
N CYS A 249 -20.74 -22.25 15.94
CA CYS A 249 -19.73 -22.51 14.92
C CYS A 249 -18.83 -23.71 15.26
N SER A 250 -18.45 -24.45 14.23
CA SER A 250 -17.52 -25.59 14.28
C SER A 250 -16.67 -25.61 13.01
N SER A 251 -15.67 -26.50 12.92
CA SER A 251 -14.76 -26.57 11.76
C SER A 251 -15.43 -26.71 10.38
N ALA A 252 -16.68 -27.18 10.32
CA ALA A 252 -17.46 -27.31 9.08
C ALA A 252 -18.31 -26.07 8.72
N THR A 253 -18.50 -25.14 9.67
CA THR A 253 -19.39 -23.98 9.52
C THR A 253 -18.88 -23.03 8.43
N ASP A 254 -19.73 -22.67 7.46
CA ASP A 254 -19.41 -21.70 6.40
C ASP A 254 -20.51 -20.63 6.35
N ASP A 255 -20.27 -19.55 7.10
CA ASP A 255 -21.18 -18.43 7.30
C ASP A 255 -20.85 -17.25 6.38
N ARG A 256 -20.26 -17.53 5.21
CA ARG A 256 -20.07 -16.52 4.17
C ARG A 256 -21.38 -16.09 3.55
N LYS A 257 -21.50 -14.78 3.30
CA LYS A 257 -22.65 -14.18 2.64
C LYS A 257 -22.98 -14.87 1.31
N GLY A 258 -24.21 -15.37 1.19
CA GLY A 258 -24.71 -16.01 -0.04
C GLY A 258 -24.38 -17.50 -0.19
N LYS A 259 -23.75 -18.12 0.81
CA LYS A 259 -23.70 -19.59 0.97
C LYS A 259 -24.88 -20.06 1.83
N SER A 260 -25.22 -21.35 1.80
CA SER A 260 -26.18 -21.94 2.75
C SER A 260 -25.51 -21.93 4.13
N PRO A 261 -25.80 -20.93 4.98
CA PRO A 261 -25.06 -20.73 6.21
C PRO A 261 -25.35 -21.91 7.13
N GLN A 262 -24.32 -22.33 7.88
CA GLN A 262 -24.44 -23.54 8.70
C GLN A 262 -24.73 -23.23 10.16
N SER A 263 -24.39 -22.04 10.66
CA SER A 263 -24.73 -21.68 12.03
C SER A 263 -26.19 -21.23 12.15
N SER A 264 -26.79 -21.48 13.32
CA SER A 264 -28.12 -20.94 13.65
C SER A 264 -28.13 -19.42 13.87
N LEU A 265 -26.96 -18.77 13.93
CA LEU A 265 -26.81 -17.35 14.28
C LEU A 265 -26.30 -16.47 13.12
N TYR A 266 -26.02 -17.06 11.96
CA TYR A 266 -25.54 -16.35 10.77
C TYR A 266 -26.32 -15.07 10.43
N GLU A 267 -27.66 -15.10 10.46
CA GLU A 267 -28.46 -13.91 10.14
C GLU A 267 -28.27 -12.80 11.17
N THR A 268 -28.14 -13.17 12.45
CA THR A 268 -27.90 -12.21 13.54
C THR A 268 -26.48 -11.65 13.44
N MET A 269 -25.48 -12.51 13.24
CA MET A 269 -24.08 -12.11 13.04
C MET A 269 -23.96 -11.16 11.86
N THR A 270 -24.50 -11.53 10.69
CA THR A 270 -24.47 -10.70 9.48
C THR A 270 -25.14 -9.35 9.71
N SER A 271 -26.28 -9.33 10.42
CA SER A 271 -26.97 -8.08 10.75
C SER A 271 -26.14 -7.19 11.68
N LEU A 272 -25.49 -7.76 12.70
CA LEU A 272 -24.63 -7.02 13.63
C LEU A 272 -23.40 -6.46 12.92
N CYS A 273 -22.74 -7.26 12.08
CA CYS A 273 -21.65 -6.84 11.22
C CYS A 273 -22.08 -5.67 10.31
N ASP A 274 -23.17 -5.80 9.54
CA ASP A 274 -23.66 -4.73 8.65
C ASP A 274 -24.02 -3.43 9.40
N LYS A 275 -24.49 -3.54 10.65
CA LYS A 275 -24.77 -2.37 11.51
C LYS A 275 -23.48 -1.75 12.05
N TRP A 276 -22.54 -2.56 12.52
CA TRP A 276 -21.25 -2.09 13.01
C TRP A 276 -20.48 -1.34 11.92
N LYS A 277 -20.46 -1.87 10.69
CA LYS A 277 -19.91 -1.19 9.53
C LYS A 277 -20.40 0.25 9.39
N LYS A 278 -21.71 0.50 9.54
CA LYS A 278 -22.28 1.86 9.47
C LYS A 278 -21.81 2.76 10.61
N VAL A 279 -21.51 2.17 11.77
CA VAL A 279 -20.96 2.90 12.91
C VAL A 279 -19.56 3.40 12.57
N VAL A 280 -18.68 2.51 12.12
CA VAL A 280 -17.23 2.76 12.09
C VAL A 280 -16.67 3.23 10.74
N GLN A 281 -17.40 3.00 9.65
CA GLN A 281 -16.89 3.30 8.31
C GLN A 281 -16.92 4.80 7.97
N LEU A 282 -15.85 5.21 7.30
CA LEU A 282 -15.63 6.52 6.71
C LEU A 282 -15.55 6.34 5.19
N ASP A 283 -16.60 6.74 4.47
CA ASP A 283 -16.64 6.65 3.01
C ASP A 283 -16.09 7.92 2.36
N LEU A 284 -14.86 7.85 1.86
CA LEU A 284 -14.18 9.00 1.29
C LEU A 284 -14.70 9.32 -0.11
N ILE A 285 -14.98 10.60 -0.34
CA ILE A 285 -15.29 11.14 -1.66
C ILE A 285 -14.03 11.60 -2.39
N SER A 286 -14.13 11.74 -3.71
CA SER A 286 -13.03 12.22 -4.54
C SER A 286 -12.60 13.64 -4.17
N ASN A 287 -11.34 13.98 -4.41
CA ASN A 287 -10.74 15.30 -4.10
C ASN A 287 -10.76 15.61 -2.59
N THR A 288 -10.21 14.69 -1.81
CA THR A 288 -10.15 14.82 -0.34
C THR A 288 -8.73 14.62 0.17
N THR A 289 -8.27 15.54 1.01
CA THR A 289 -7.01 15.45 1.75
C THR A 289 -7.34 15.43 3.22
N VAL A 290 -6.88 14.40 3.92
CA VAL A 290 -7.01 14.29 5.38
C VAL A 290 -5.63 14.25 6.01
N ILE A 291 -5.37 15.15 6.95
CA ILE A 291 -4.09 15.27 7.64
C ILE A 291 -4.31 15.18 9.16
N GLY A 292 -3.60 14.29 9.84
CA GLY A 292 -3.60 14.26 11.30
C GLY A 292 -2.75 15.38 11.90
N ILE A 293 -3.27 16.06 12.92
CA ILE A 293 -2.56 17.09 13.70
C ILE A 293 -2.73 16.82 15.20
N PRO A 294 -1.75 17.19 16.04
CA PRO A 294 -1.86 16.97 17.47
C PRO A 294 -2.99 17.79 18.10
N ASP A 295 -3.62 17.23 19.12
CA ASP A 295 -4.47 17.99 20.03
C ASP A 295 -3.65 18.88 20.98
N ASP A 296 -4.34 19.58 21.89
CA ASP A 296 -3.69 20.49 22.83
C ASP A 296 -2.82 19.76 23.87
N ASN A 297 -2.95 18.43 23.98
CA ASN A 297 -2.13 17.58 24.85
C ASN A 297 -1.02 16.83 24.09
N GLY A 298 -0.90 17.06 22.77
CA GLY A 298 0.09 16.40 21.92
C GLY A 298 -0.34 15.01 21.41
N VAL A 299 -1.58 14.58 21.62
CA VAL A 299 -2.11 13.34 21.04
C VAL A 299 -2.30 13.54 19.55
N LEU A 300 -1.64 12.73 18.73
CA LEU A 300 -1.65 12.90 17.29
C LEU A 300 -3.03 12.57 16.67
N GLY A 301 -3.34 13.29 15.59
CA GLY A 301 -4.56 13.14 14.80
C GLY A 301 -4.74 11.73 14.23
N GLY A 302 -5.93 11.16 14.40
CA GLY A 302 -6.16 9.79 13.98
C GLY A 302 -7.56 9.27 14.25
N THR A 303 -7.76 7.98 13.98
CA THR A 303 -8.97 7.27 14.34
C THR A 303 -8.67 5.96 15.03
N ARG A 304 -9.45 5.64 16.06
CA ARG A 304 -9.51 4.31 16.64
C ARG A 304 -10.86 3.65 16.36
N GLY A 305 -10.86 2.35 16.07
CA GLY A 305 -12.09 1.63 15.71
C GLY A 305 -12.58 1.94 14.28
N GLY A 306 -11.91 2.84 13.55
CA GLY A 306 -12.35 3.38 12.27
C GLY A 306 -11.93 2.56 11.06
N VAL A 307 -12.75 2.59 10.01
CA VAL A 307 -12.54 1.88 8.74
C VAL A 307 -12.61 2.87 7.59
N TRP A 308 -11.50 3.13 6.91
CA TRP A 308 -11.41 4.13 5.84
C TRP A 308 -11.67 3.47 4.47
N SER A 309 -12.78 3.85 3.83
CA SER A 309 -13.24 3.26 2.57
C SER A 309 -13.08 4.23 1.40
N ILE A 310 -12.21 3.88 0.46
CA ILE A 310 -12.03 4.58 -0.82
C ILE A 310 -12.60 3.69 -1.92
N SER A 311 -13.91 3.81 -2.15
CA SER A 311 -14.65 2.94 -3.06
C SER A 311 -15.17 3.71 -4.28
N GLY A 312 -14.47 3.57 -5.40
CA GLY A 312 -14.78 4.21 -6.69
C GLY A 312 -14.58 5.73 -6.70
N THR A 313 -13.70 6.24 -5.84
CA THR A 313 -13.37 7.65 -5.69
C THR A 313 -11.90 7.89 -5.95
N SER A 314 -11.54 9.07 -6.45
CA SER A 314 -10.19 9.38 -6.96
C SER A 314 -9.62 10.65 -6.36
N ASN A 315 -8.32 10.86 -6.51
CA ASN A 315 -7.64 12.08 -6.10
C ASN A 315 -7.74 12.30 -4.58
N ILE A 316 -7.15 11.39 -3.81
CA ILE A 316 -7.26 11.36 -2.34
C ILE A 316 -5.87 11.29 -1.70
N ALA A 317 -5.66 12.05 -0.62
CA ALA A 317 -4.47 11.97 0.22
C ALA A 317 -4.86 11.71 1.68
N LEU A 318 -4.24 10.71 2.31
CA LEU A 318 -4.31 10.46 3.75
C LEU A 318 -2.90 10.58 4.32
N ARG A 319 -2.68 11.56 5.22
CA ARG A 319 -1.33 11.86 5.71
C ARG A 319 -1.25 12.08 7.21
N ASN A 320 -0.14 11.69 7.82
CA ASN A 320 0.15 11.97 9.23
C ASN A 320 -0.93 11.48 10.22
N LEU A 321 -1.63 10.38 9.88
CA LEU A 321 -2.72 9.83 10.69
C LEU A 321 -2.25 8.62 11.49
N VAL A 322 -2.70 8.53 12.75
CA VAL A 322 -2.67 7.28 13.51
C VAL A 322 -3.99 6.55 13.30
N ILE A 323 -3.97 5.36 12.70
CA ILE A 323 -5.15 4.54 12.43
C ILE A 323 -4.99 3.24 13.22
N GLN A 324 -5.79 3.11 14.28
CA GLN A 324 -5.68 2.03 15.24
C GLN A 324 -6.94 1.19 15.27
N ASP A 325 -6.73 -0.12 15.45
CA ASP A 325 -7.76 -1.06 15.79
C ASP A 325 -8.98 -1.00 14.84
N ALA A 326 -8.83 -1.36 13.57
CA ALA A 326 -9.96 -1.53 12.66
C ALA A 326 -10.74 -2.82 12.99
N VAL A 327 -11.47 -2.80 14.11
CA VAL A 327 -12.06 -4.00 14.70
C VAL A 327 -13.37 -4.39 14.01
N ASP A 328 -13.50 -5.67 13.68
CA ASP A 328 -14.77 -6.35 13.49
C ASP A 328 -15.10 -7.21 14.72
N PRO A 329 -15.97 -6.72 15.64
CA PRO A 329 -16.37 -7.51 16.79
C PRO A 329 -17.33 -8.66 16.45
N PHE A 330 -17.78 -8.77 15.19
CA PHE A 330 -18.82 -9.69 14.71
C PHE A 330 -18.32 -10.53 13.51
N ALA A 331 -17.11 -11.09 13.64
CA ALA A 331 -16.45 -11.91 12.63
C ALA A 331 -17.31 -13.12 12.19
N HIS A 332 -17.31 -13.43 10.89
CA HIS A 332 -17.99 -14.63 10.37
C HIS A 332 -17.07 -15.85 10.42
N HIS A 333 -17.63 -17.05 10.47
CA HIS A 333 -16.86 -18.30 10.48
C HIS A 333 -16.81 -18.94 9.10
N GLU A 334 -15.62 -19.39 8.65
CA GLU A 334 -15.41 -20.11 7.40
C GLU A 334 -14.92 -21.54 7.64
N ALA A 335 -15.41 -22.48 6.82
CA ALA A 335 -15.05 -23.88 6.96
C ALA A 335 -13.55 -24.07 6.68
N ASN A 336 -12.83 -24.67 7.64
CA ASN A 336 -11.38 -24.90 7.62
C ASN A 336 -10.48 -23.65 7.70
N ASP A 337 -11.06 -22.45 7.91
CA ASP A 337 -10.30 -21.19 8.04
C ASP A 337 -10.66 -20.43 9.33
N GLY A 338 -11.78 -20.79 9.96
CA GLY A 338 -12.21 -20.27 11.26
C GLY A 338 -12.83 -18.86 11.15
N PHE A 339 -12.77 -18.11 12.24
CA PHE A 339 -13.30 -16.74 12.27
C PHE A 339 -12.50 -15.77 11.39
N ASN A 340 -13.20 -14.89 10.70
CA ASN A 340 -12.66 -13.88 9.81
C ASN A 340 -13.40 -12.55 10.00
N ALA A 341 -12.65 -11.49 10.30
CA ALA A 341 -13.12 -10.11 10.26
C ALA A 341 -13.31 -9.64 8.80
N GLN A 342 -14.14 -8.62 8.60
CA GLN A 342 -14.46 -8.09 7.27
C GLN A 342 -13.84 -6.74 6.91
N TYR A 343 -13.22 -6.05 7.87
CA TYR A 343 -12.84 -4.65 7.68
C TYR A 343 -11.35 -4.43 7.68
N ASP A 344 -10.92 -3.71 6.64
CA ASP A 344 -9.57 -3.21 6.52
C ASP A 344 -9.46 -1.82 7.15
N ALA A 345 -8.33 -1.48 7.79
CA ALA A 345 -8.15 -0.12 8.29
C ALA A 345 -8.25 0.94 7.18
N ILE A 346 -7.68 0.65 6.00
CA ILE A 346 -7.87 1.36 4.74
C ILE A 346 -8.21 0.36 3.64
N GLY A 347 -9.39 0.45 3.05
CA GLY A 347 -9.81 -0.32 1.88
C GLY A 347 -9.92 0.55 0.63
N ILE A 348 -9.17 0.20 -0.41
CA ILE A 348 -9.16 0.92 -1.70
C ILE A 348 -9.66 0.00 -2.81
N GLN A 349 -10.72 0.40 -3.50
CA GLN A 349 -11.25 -0.39 -4.60
C GLN A 349 -12.07 0.44 -5.58
N SER A 350 -12.00 0.08 -6.86
CA SER A 350 -12.97 0.55 -7.85
C SER A 350 -14.36 -0.05 -7.56
N SER A 351 -15.41 0.65 -7.96
CA SER A 351 -16.79 0.19 -7.76
C SER A 351 -17.69 0.71 -8.86
N ASN A 352 -19.00 0.43 -8.77
CA ASN A 352 -19.99 1.01 -9.68
C ASN A 352 -20.05 2.55 -9.62
N LYS A 353 -19.48 3.19 -8.58
CA LYS A 353 -19.37 4.64 -8.47
C LYS A 353 -18.27 5.24 -9.35
N GLY A 354 -17.27 4.44 -9.72
CA GLY A 354 -16.12 4.91 -10.48
C GLY A 354 -14.84 4.13 -10.20
N ILE A 355 -13.73 4.68 -10.67
CA ILE A 355 -12.40 4.09 -10.54
C ILE A 355 -11.71 4.68 -9.30
N ALA A 356 -11.15 3.81 -8.46
CA ALA A 356 -10.23 4.26 -7.42
C ALA A 356 -8.85 4.54 -8.03
N LYS A 357 -8.47 5.82 -8.11
CA LYS A 357 -7.16 6.20 -8.68
C LYS A 357 -6.57 7.49 -8.14
N ASN A 358 -5.25 7.64 -8.28
CA ASN A 358 -4.48 8.78 -7.79
C ASN A 358 -4.70 8.95 -6.28
N ILE A 359 -4.21 7.98 -5.52
CA ILE A 359 -4.38 7.90 -4.05
C ILE A 359 -3.00 7.85 -3.40
N TRP A 360 -2.80 8.69 -2.38
CA TRP A 360 -1.54 8.78 -1.65
C TRP A 360 -1.77 8.59 -0.15
N ILE A 361 -1.11 7.58 0.41
CA ILE A 361 -1.08 7.32 1.86
C ILE A 361 0.35 7.58 2.33
N ASP A 362 0.54 8.55 3.21
CA ASP A 362 1.89 9.04 3.54
C ASP A 362 2.07 9.34 5.03
N HIS A 363 3.18 8.90 5.62
CA HIS A 363 3.46 9.16 7.04
C HIS A 363 2.30 8.76 7.97
N CYS A 364 1.59 7.69 7.65
CA CYS A 364 0.54 7.16 8.54
C CYS A 364 1.13 6.05 9.43
N THR A 365 0.61 5.92 10.65
CA THR A 365 0.84 4.75 11.50
C THR A 365 -0.43 3.91 11.50
N LEU A 366 -0.33 2.64 11.10
CA LEU A 366 -1.42 1.68 11.10
C LEU A 366 -1.04 0.50 12.00
N GLU A 367 -1.83 0.22 13.04
CA GLU A 367 -1.49 -0.82 14.01
C GLU A 367 -2.69 -1.45 14.73
N ASP A 368 -2.48 -2.68 15.22
CA ASP A 368 -3.35 -3.27 16.23
C ASP A 368 -2.76 -3.00 17.62
N THR A 369 -3.62 -2.60 18.55
CA THR A 369 -3.26 -2.41 19.96
C THR A 369 -3.93 -3.45 20.88
N LEU A 370 -4.96 -4.14 20.37
CA LEU A 370 -5.65 -5.22 21.08
C LEU A 370 -5.12 -6.59 20.65
N LYS A 371 -5.07 -7.51 21.61
CA LYS A 371 -4.73 -8.91 21.37
C LYS A 371 -5.97 -9.71 21.00
N LEU A 372 -5.78 -10.66 20.11
CA LEU A 372 -6.80 -11.63 19.73
C LEU A 372 -7.14 -12.54 20.91
N ALA A 373 -8.44 -12.72 21.15
CA ALA A 373 -8.95 -13.65 22.16
C ALA A 373 -9.11 -15.06 21.57
N THR A 374 -9.25 -16.06 22.44
CA THR A 374 -9.68 -17.41 22.07
C THR A 374 -11.20 -17.52 22.24
N SER A 375 -11.89 -17.99 21.21
CA SER A 375 -13.34 -18.21 21.22
C SER A 375 -13.72 -19.45 22.05
N SER A 376 -15.01 -19.60 22.37
CA SER A 376 -15.51 -20.76 23.14
C SER A 376 -15.35 -22.11 22.44
N ASN A 377 -15.14 -22.13 21.11
CA ASN A 377 -14.86 -23.35 20.35
C ASN A 377 -13.36 -23.65 20.21
N GLY A 378 -12.48 -22.85 20.84
CA GLY A 378 -11.03 -23.03 20.87
C GLY A 378 -10.27 -22.38 19.71
N GLU A 379 -10.99 -21.76 18.77
CA GLU A 379 -10.39 -21.04 17.65
C GLU A 379 -9.98 -19.61 18.02
N LYS A 380 -9.23 -18.97 17.12
CA LYS A 380 -8.86 -17.55 17.26
C LYS A 380 -10.09 -16.70 16.95
N TRP A 381 -10.50 -15.83 17.87
CA TRP A 381 -11.53 -14.83 17.60
C TRP A 381 -10.91 -13.68 16.80
N GLN A 382 -10.90 -13.83 15.48
CA GLN A 382 -10.22 -12.93 14.54
C GLN A 382 -11.02 -11.65 14.34
N ILE A 383 -10.64 -10.59 15.07
CA ILE A 383 -11.31 -9.29 15.01
C ILE A 383 -10.65 -8.30 14.04
N TYR A 384 -9.56 -8.69 13.37
CA TYR A 384 -8.84 -7.85 12.42
C TYR A 384 -8.74 -8.53 11.04
N ASP A 385 -8.96 -7.76 9.97
CA ASP A 385 -8.68 -8.19 8.58
C ASP A 385 -7.35 -7.63 8.10
N GLY A 386 -7.33 -6.66 7.17
CA GLY A 386 -6.11 -6.00 6.71
C GLY A 386 -5.88 -4.58 7.22
N LEU A 387 -4.67 -4.05 7.06
CA LEU A 387 -4.39 -2.63 7.34
C LEU A 387 -4.59 -1.77 6.10
N CYS A 388 -4.06 -2.17 4.94
CA CYS A 388 -4.21 -1.40 3.71
C CYS A 388 -4.37 -2.30 2.48
N ASP A 389 -5.62 -2.53 2.12
CA ASP A 389 -6.02 -3.42 1.03
C ASP A 389 -6.35 -2.66 -0.25
N ILE A 390 -5.88 -3.17 -1.39
CA ILE A 390 -6.08 -2.54 -2.71
C ILE A 390 -6.62 -3.58 -3.69
N LYS A 391 -7.91 -3.49 -4.00
CA LYS A 391 -8.67 -4.54 -4.69
C LYS A 391 -9.36 -4.01 -5.94
N SER A 392 -10.04 -4.90 -6.64
CA SER A 392 -10.84 -4.66 -7.85
C SER A 392 -10.03 -4.31 -9.09
N ALA A 393 -10.51 -4.76 -10.24
CA ALA A 393 -9.98 -4.39 -11.54
C ALA A 393 -10.12 -2.87 -11.77
N GLY A 394 -9.12 -2.26 -12.41
CA GLY A 394 -9.14 -0.84 -12.76
C GLY A 394 -8.62 0.13 -11.69
N THR A 395 -8.53 -0.30 -10.43
CA THR A 395 -7.90 0.47 -9.33
C THR A 395 -6.43 0.71 -9.68
N LYS A 396 -5.94 1.96 -9.64
CA LYS A 396 -4.57 2.26 -10.15
C LYS A 396 -4.00 3.59 -9.66
N ASN A 397 -2.72 3.84 -9.93
CA ASN A 397 -2.01 5.07 -9.59
C ASN A 397 -2.05 5.32 -8.07
N ILE A 398 -1.51 4.37 -7.30
CA ILE A 398 -1.50 4.43 -5.83
C ILE A 398 -0.07 4.46 -5.32
N THR A 399 0.18 5.24 -4.27
CA THR A 399 1.47 5.27 -3.57
C THR A 399 1.23 5.25 -2.07
N VAL A 400 1.94 4.35 -1.40
CA VAL A 400 2.02 4.26 0.06
C VAL A 400 3.47 4.50 0.44
N SER A 401 3.72 5.59 1.15
CA SER A 401 5.07 6.06 1.46
C SER A 401 5.26 6.42 2.92
N TYR A 402 6.46 6.16 3.46
CA TYR A 402 6.82 6.55 4.82
C TYR A 402 5.81 6.12 5.90
N CYS A 403 5.01 5.08 5.66
CA CYS A 403 4.05 4.59 6.64
C CYS A 403 4.68 3.57 7.59
N LEU A 404 4.27 3.60 8.85
CA LEU A 404 4.58 2.55 9.83
C LEU A 404 3.38 1.59 9.90
N PHE A 405 3.61 0.36 9.48
CA PHE A 405 2.69 -0.75 9.73
C PHE A 405 3.24 -1.54 10.91
N LYS A 406 2.46 -1.70 11.96
CA LYS A 406 2.96 -2.23 13.22
C LYS A 406 2.02 -3.24 13.84
N ASP A 407 2.60 -4.34 14.33
CA ASP A 407 1.94 -5.36 15.14
C ASP A 407 0.58 -5.80 14.56
N HIS A 408 0.58 -6.42 13.37
CA HIS A 408 -0.64 -6.86 12.68
C HIS A 408 -0.42 -8.14 11.84
N ASP A 409 -1.46 -8.95 11.61
CA ASP A 409 -1.34 -10.22 10.85
C ASP A 409 -1.29 -10.00 9.33
N LYS A 410 -2.38 -9.55 8.71
CA LYS A 410 -2.60 -9.53 7.25
C LYS A 410 -2.47 -8.12 6.66
N THR A 411 -1.26 -7.60 6.56
CA THR A 411 -1.04 -6.14 6.39
C THR A 411 -1.61 -5.51 5.10
N MET A 412 -1.25 -6.02 3.92
CA MET A 412 -1.68 -5.44 2.63
C MET A 412 -1.97 -6.50 1.56
N LEU A 413 -3.22 -6.59 1.11
CA LEU A 413 -3.65 -7.45 0.01
C LEU A 413 -3.87 -6.65 -1.28
N PHE A 414 -3.15 -7.00 -2.35
CA PHE A 414 -3.36 -6.45 -3.69
C PHE A 414 -3.99 -7.51 -4.59
N GLY A 415 -5.27 -7.31 -4.91
CA GLY A 415 -6.09 -8.27 -5.65
C GLY A 415 -6.67 -9.36 -4.76
N SER A 416 -7.99 -9.37 -4.61
CA SER A 416 -8.70 -10.24 -3.66
C SER A 416 -8.73 -11.72 -4.07
N SER A 417 -8.57 -12.01 -5.36
CA SER A 417 -8.58 -13.36 -5.93
C SER A 417 -7.69 -13.43 -7.15
N ASP A 418 -7.36 -14.64 -7.61
CA ASP A 418 -6.56 -14.85 -8.82
C ASP A 418 -7.23 -14.27 -10.08
N SER A 419 -8.57 -14.16 -10.06
CA SER A 419 -9.37 -13.52 -11.11
C SER A 419 -9.49 -11.99 -10.99
N ASP A 420 -9.17 -11.40 -9.83
CA ASP A 420 -9.32 -9.96 -9.60
C ASP A 420 -8.25 -9.17 -10.37
N GLY A 421 -8.65 -8.57 -11.50
CA GLY A 421 -7.79 -7.83 -12.41
C GLY A 421 -7.06 -8.71 -13.44
N ALA A 422 -7.42 -10.00 -13.56
CA ALA A 422 -6.76 -10.94 -14.46
C ALA A 422 -6.94 -10.62 -15.95
N ASP A 423 -7.95 -9.83 -16.29
CA ASP A 423 -8.22 -9.33 -17.65
C ASP A 423 -7.18 -8.30 -18.11
N ASN A 424 -6.59 -7.56 -17.17
CA ASN A 424 -5.48 -6.64 -17.43
C ASN A 424 -4.52 -6.56 -16.22
N PRO A 425 -3.63 -7.56 -16.05
CA PRO A 425 -2.84 -7.75 -14.84
C PRO A 425 -1.86 -6.61 -14.49
N THR A 426 -1.54 -5.72 -15.43
CA THR A 426 -0.61 -4.60 -15.18
C THR A 426 -1.32 -3.26 -15.01
N ASN A 427 -2.66 -3.22 -15.08
CA ASN A 427 -3.43 -1.98 -14.90
C ASN A 427 -3.53 -1.54 -13.45
N ARG A 428 -3.45 -2.47 -12.47
CA ARG A 428 -3.33 -2.09 -11.05
C ARG A 428 -1.89 -1.67 -10.77
N THR A 429 -1.64 -0.37 -10.70
CA THR A 429 -0.31 0.20 -10.51
C THR A 429 -0.13 0.77 -9.11
N ILE A 430 0.85 0.24 -8.36
CA ILE A 430 1.05 0.55 -6.94
C ILE A 430 2.55 0.78 -6.68
N THR A 431 2.87 1.80 -5.88
CA THR A 431 4.22 2.04 -5.36
C THR A 431 4.22 1.94 -3.85
N LEU A 432 5.14 1.16 -3.31
CA LEU A 432 5.43 1.09 -1.87
C LEU A 432 6.86 1.53 -1.65
N HIS A 433 7.08 2.63 -0.93
CA HIS A 433 8.44 3.03 -0.61
C HIS A 433 8.64 3.61 0.77
N HIS A 434 9.82 3.38 1.34
CA HIS A 434 10.17 3.94 2.65
C HIS A 434 9.17 3.57 3.76
N ASN A 435 8.38 2.50 3.57
CA ASN A 435 7.49 2.01 4.61
C ASN A 435 8.26 1.12 5.58
N TYR A 436 7.85 1.16 6.84
CA TYR A 436 8.39 0.33 7.89
C TYR A 436 7.32 -0.66 8.36
N TYR A 437 7.58 -1.94 8.16
CA TYR A 437 6.77 -3.04 8.65
C TYR A 437 7.43 -3.62 9.90
N LEU A 438 6.86 -3.37 11.07
CA LEU A 438 7.41 -3.78 12.37
C LEU A 438 6.46 -4.78 13.05
N GLY A 439 6.88 -6.04 13.16
CA GLY A 439 6.06 -7.05 13.84
C GLY A 439 4.85 -7.51 13.05
N CYS A 440 4.84 -7.30 11.74
CA CYS A 440 3.76 -7.73 10.86
C CYS A 440 3.94 -9.20 10.43
N GLY A 441 2.86 -9.99 10.48
CA GLY A 441 2.91 -11.42 10.23
C GLY A 441 3.10 -11.80 8.75
N GLN A 442 2.28 -11.23 7.87
CA GLN A 442 2.25 -11.57 6.45
C GLN A 442 1.67 -10.46 5.57
N ARG A 443 1.75 -10.67 4.24
CA ARG A 443 1.20 -9.78 3.21
C ARG A 443 1.83 -8.38 3.28
N LEU A 444 3.15 -8.29 3.07
CA LEU A 444 3.90 -7.03 3.14
C LEU A 444 4.44 -6.55 1.76
N PRO A 445 3.71 -6.60 0.64
CA PRO A 445 2.30 -6.99 0.42
C PRO A 445 2.14 -8.45 -0.05
N MET A 446 0.90 -8.97 -0.15
CA MET A 446 0.57 -10.11 -1.03
C MET A 446 -0.07 -9.60 -2.33
N VAL A 447 0.39 -10.08 -3.49
CA VAL A 447 0.19 -9.40 -4.77
C VAL A 447 -0.31 -10.33 -5.86
N ARG A 448 -1.45 -9.99 -6.45
CA ARG A 448 -2.02 -10.60 -7.66
C ARG A 448 -2.28 -9.52 -8.70
N ASN A 449 -2.12 -9.82 -9.99
CA ASN A 449 -2.57 -8.97 -11.10
C ASN A 449 -2.30 -7.47 -10.87
N THR A 450 -1.05 -7.15 -10.51
CA THR A 450 -0.61 -5.81 -10.12
C THR A 450 0.78 -5.57 -10.68
N LEU A 451 1.01 -4.37 -11.23
CA LEU A 451 2.32 -3.80 -11.51
C LEU A 451 2.78 -3.05 -10.26
N LEU A 452 3.70 -3.65 -9.50
CA LEU A 452 4.15 -3.14 -8.21
C LEU A 452 5.60 -2.69 -8.30
N HIS A 453 5.87 -1.45 -7.88
CA HIS A 453 7.21 -1.01 -7.54
C HIS A 453 7.35 -0.93 -6.02
N VAL A 454 8.24 -1.73 -5.44
CA VAL A 454 8.47 -1.82 -4.00
C VAL A 454 9.93 -1.51 -3.71
N TYR A 455 10.23 -0.33 -3.18
CA TYR A 455 11.61 0.08 -2.98
C TYR A 455 11.90 0.74 -1.64
N ASN A 456 13.10 0.53 -1.09
CA ASN A 456 13.55 1.13 0.17
C ASN A 456 12.62 0.92 1.37
N ASN A 457 11.89 -0.20 1.43
CA ASN A 457 11.09 -0.54 2.60
C ASN A 457 11.93 -1.30 3.62
N LEU A 458 11.56 -1.18 4.90
CA LEU A 458 12.16 -1.92 6.01
C LEU A 458 11.18 -2.96 6.54
N TYR A 459 11.61 -4.21 6.61
CA TYR A 459 10.82 -5.33 7.15
C TYR A 459 11.51 -5.87 8.38
N GLU A 460 10.89 -5.74 9.54
CA GLU A 460 11.42 -6.28 10.78
C GLU A 460 10.41 -7.13 11.53
N THR A 461 10.90 -8.27 11.99
CA THR A 461 10.18 -9.16 12.88
C THR A 461 10.22 -8.58 14.30
N SER A 462 9.15 -8.81 15.06
CA SER A 462 9.06 -8.44 16.48
C SER A 462 8.32 -9.54 17.25
N ASN A 463 8.27 -9.43 18.59
CA ASN A 463 7.44 -10.29 19.42
C ASN A 463 6.00 -9.73 19.55
N SER A 464 5.39 -9.32 18.43
CA SER A 464 4.04 -8.73 18.37
C SER A 464 2.93 -9.69 18.79
N GLY A 465 3.21 -11.00 18.83
CA GLY A 465 2.20 -12.04 19.01
C GLY A 465 1.65 -12.58 17.67
N TYR A 466 2.05 -11.98 16.54
CA TYR A 466 1.79 -12.51 15.21
C TYR A 466 2.97 -13.36 14.74
N SER A 467 2.66 -14.50 14.12
CA SER A 467 3.68 -15.36 13.51
C SER A 467 4.23 -14.68 12.26
N ASN A 468 5.54 -14.45 12.21
CA ASN A 468 6.23 -13.97 11.00
C ASN A 468 6.22 -15.09 9.95
N GLN A 469 5.53 -14.86 8.82
CA GLN A 469 5.40 -15.84 7.73
C GLN A 469 6.20 -15.42 6.50
N TYR A 470 5.91 -14.25 5.92
CA TYR A 470 6.58 -13.75 4.71
C TYR A 470 6.39 -12.24 4.54
N ALA A 471 7.31 -11.60 3.81
CA ALA A 471 7.19 -10.21 3.38
C ALA A 471 6.34 -10.13 2.10
N ILE A 472 6.97 -10.21 0.94
CA ILE A 472 6.30 -10.04 -0.36
C ILE A 472 5.75 -11.39 -0.82
N GLY A 473 4.43 -11.53 -0.90
CA GLY A 473 3.76 -12.70 -1.45
C GLY A 473 3.51 -12.56 -2.94
N ILE A 474 4.30 -13.23 -3.77
CA ILE A 474 4.22 -13.19 -5.23
C ILE A 474 3.15 -14.20 -5.68
N ARG A 475 2.03 -13.72 -6.24
CA ARG A 475 0.91 -14.56 -6.70
C ARG A 475 0.59 -14.35 -8.18
N ALA A 476 -0.49 -14.99 -8.65
CA ALA A 476 -0.93 -14.98 -10.05
C ALA A 476 -0.89 -13.60 -10.73
N GLY A 477 -0.21 -13.52 -11.86
CA GLY A 477 -0.25 -12.38 -12.79
C GLY A 477 0.42 -11.10 -12.30
N CYS A 478 1.07 -11.09 -11.14
CA CYS A 478 1.79 -9.90 -10.68
C CYS A 478 3.14 -9.71 -11.37
N VAL A 479 3.55 -8.45 -11.49
CA VAL A 479 4.85 -8.01 -12.01
C VAL A 479 5.44 -7.03 -11.00
N ILE A 480 6.51 -7.44 -10.33
CA ILE A 480 7.08 -6.71 -9.18
C ILE A 480 8.52 -6.28 -9.48
N LEU A 481 8.79 -4.99 -9.39
CA LEU A 481 10.14 -4.43 -9.31
C LEU A 481 10.45 -4.16 -7.84
N ALA A 482 11.43 -4.86 -7.27
CA ALA A 482 11.81 -4.78 -5.87
C ALA A 482 13.26 -4.30 -5.72
N GLU A 483 13.48 -3.09 -5.21
CA GLU A 483 14.79 -2.45 -5.19
C GLU A 483 15.17 -1.89 -3.82
N GLY A 484 16.43 -2.04 -3.40
CA GLY A 484 16.90 -1.32 -2.20
C GLY A 484 16.21 -1.67 -0.88
N ASN A 485 15.42 -2.75 -0.81
CA ASN A 485 14.66 -3.10 0.39
C ASN A 485 15.53 -3.80 1.44
N SER A 486 15.22 -3.55 2.71
CA SER A 486 15.91 -4.17 3.84
C SER A 486 15.00 -5.19 4.55
N PHE A 487 15.27 -6.47 4.31
CA PHE A 487 14.60 -7.60 4.96
C PHE A 487 15.36 -8.04 6.21
N GLY A 488 14.70 -7.93 7.36
CA GLY A 488 15.18 -8.41 8.65
C GLY A 488 15.17 -9.94 8.77
N GLY A 489 15.71 -10.44 9.88
CA GLY A 489 15.82 -11.88 10.12
C GLY A 489 14.44 -12.56 10.23
N GLY A 490 14.27 -13.68 9.52
CA GLY A 490 13.06 -14.51 9.59
C GLY A 490 11.90 -14.00 8.75
N ILE A 491 12.10 -13.00 7.89
CA ILE A 491 11.10 -12.53 6.94
C ILE A 491 11.71 -12.33 5.55
N SER A 492 11.06 -12.90 4.53
CA SER A 492 11.53 -12.84 3.15
C SER A 492 10.36 -12.86 2.19
N PRO A 493 10.56 -12.47 0.91
CA PRO A 493 9.61 -12.76 -0.14
C PRO A 493 9.32 -14.27 -0.25
N THR A 494 8.11 -14.60 -0.68
CA THR A 494 7.68 -15.96 -1.02
C THR A 494 7.01 -15.97 -2.40
N ARG A 495 7.14 -17.09 -3.11
CA ARG A 495 6.71 -17.21 -4.50
C ARG A 495 5.74 -18.37 -4.70
N ASP A 496 4.59 -18.10 -5.32
CA ASP A 496 3.87 -19.12 -6.10
C ASP A 496 4.32 -19.09 -7.57
N SER A 497 4.10 -20.18 -8.31
CA SER A 497 4.65 -20.41 -9.65
C SER A 497 4.16 -19.45 -10.75
N TYR A 498 3.44 -18.37 -10.43
CA TYR A 498 2.64 -17.62 -11.42
C TYR A 498 2.92 -16.10 -11.50
N GLY A 499 3.80 -15.54 -10.67
CA GLY A 499 4.17 -14.11 -10.70
C GLY A 499 5.64 -13.85 -11.02
N VAL A 500 5.95 -12.62 -11.48
CA VAL A 500 7.31 -12.17 -11.80
C VAL A 500 7.80 -11.17 -10.75
N ILE A 501 9.03 -11.35 -10.30
CA ILE A 501 9.75 -10.36 -9.47
C ILE A 501 11.19 -10.25 -9.97
N GLY A 502 11.66 -9.02 -10.09
CA GLY A 502 13.06 -8.66 -10.37
C GLY A 502 13.45 -7.42 -9.57
N GLY A 503 14.69 -6.97 -9.72
CA GLY A 503 15.21 -5.78 -9.03
C GLY A 503 16.45 -6.06 -8.18
N SER A 504 17.18 -5.00 -7.87
CA SER A 504 18.54 -5.07 -7.33
C SER A 504 18.70 -4.33 -5.99
N GLY A 505 19.84 -4.51 -5.32
CA GLY A 505 20.20 -3.76 -4.12
C GLY A 505 19.39 -4.11 -2.86
N ASN A 506 18.77 -5.29 -2.78
CA ASN A 506 18.05 -5.74 -1.59
C ASN A 506 18.98 -6.44 -0.58
N SER A 507 18.70 -6.34 0.73
CA SER A 507 19.57 -6.90 1.79
C SER A 507 19.67 -8.42 1.82
N ASN A 508 18.66 -9.13 1.30
CA ASN A 508 18.55 -10.59 1.32
C ASN A 508 17.75 -11.13 0.11
N GLY A 509 18.31 -10.94 -1.09
CA GLY A 509 17.73 -11.53 -2.30
C GLY A 509 18.39 -11.00 -3.57
N SER A 510 18.87 -11.92 -4.40
CA SER A 510 19.08 -11.64 -5.82
C SER A 510 17.76 -11.99 -6.52
N PHE A 511 17.02 -10.97 -6.95
CA PHE A 511 15.90 -11.21 -7.86
C PHE A 511 16.42 -11.28 -9.31
N GLY A 512 15.54 -11.65 -10.24
CA GLY A 512 15.89 -11.58 -11.67
C GLY A 512 16.09 -10.14 -12.14
N SER A 513 16.35 -9.98 -13.43
CA SER A 513 16.40 -8.67 -14.08
C SER A 513 15.12 -7.86 -13.86
N ASP A 514 15.24 -6.54 -13.90
CA ASP A 514 14.11 -5.62 -13.77
C ASP A 514 13.00 -5.98 -14.77
N PRO A 515 11.78 -6.28 -14.30
CA PRO A 515 10.71 -6.73 -15.18
C PRO A 515 10.00 -5.58 -15.88
N PHE A 516 10.21 -4.34 -15.42
CA PHE A 516 9.77 -3.10 -16.06
C PHE A 516 10.59 -1.93 -15.55
N SER A 517 10.57 -0.81 -16.27
CA SER A 517 11.11 0.48 -15.80
C SER A 517 9.97 1.37 -15.29
N PRO A 518 10.09 1.98 -14.09
CA PRO A 518 9.07 2.91 -13.60
C PRO A 518 8.85 4.09 -14.55
N VAL A 519 7.59 4.50 -14.69
CA VAL A 519 7.19 5.64 -15.56
C VAL A 519 7.26 7.00 -14.86
N TYR A 520 7.85 7.04 -13.67
CA TYR A 520 8.04 8.23 -12.84
C TYR A 520 9.49 8.23 -12.30
N ALA A 521 9.99 9.41 -11.96
CA ALA A 521 11.31 9.54 -11.35
C ALA A 521 11.29 9.16 -9.86
N TYR A 522 12.36 8.53 -9.40
CA TYR A 522 12.54 8.17 -8.00
C TYR A 522 14.03 8.17 -7.65
N ILE A 523 14.33 8.25 -6.36
CA ILE A 523 15.67 8.13 -5.81
C ILE A 523 15.71 6.79 -5.08
N LEU A 524 16.74 5.99 -5.38
CA LEU A 524 16.97 4.70 -4.73
C LEU A 524 18.09 4.84 -3.70
N ASP A 525 17.73 4.71 -2.43
CA ASP A 525 18.67 4.73 -1.32
C ASP A 525 19.28 3.33 -1.11
N LYS A 526 20.46 3.27 -0.48
CA LYS A 526 21.11 1.96 -0.23
C LYS A 526 20.37 1.24 0.87
N TYR A 527 20.07 -0.06 0.70
CA TYR A 527 19.33 -0.83 1.71
C TYR A 527 19.92 -0.73 3.14
N SER A 528 21.24 -0.55 3.24
CA SER A 528 21.95 -0.47 4.52
C SER A 528 21.71 0.82 5.29
N THR A 529 21.20 1.89 4.65
CA THR A 529 20.85 3.15 5.32
C THR A 529 19.40 3.19 5.79
N ILE A 530 18.52 2.42 5.13
CA ILE A 530 17.07 2.41 5.36
C ILE A 530 16.69 2.19 6.83
N ALA A 531 17.37 1.30 7.54
CA ALA A 531 17.07 1.05 8.94
C ALA A 531 17.33 2.27 9.85
N ALA A 532 18.40 3.03 9.57
CA ALA A 532 18.72 4.23 10.34
C ALA A 532 17.76 5.39 10.01
N GLU A 533 17.37 5.51 8.75
CA GLU A 533 16.45 6.55 8.26
C GLU A 533 15.03 6.34 8.81
N LEU A 534 14.43 5.17 8.54
CA LEU A 534 13.02 4.93 8.82
C LEU A 534 12.71 4.78 10.31
N LYS A 535 13.69 4.42 11.14
CA LYS A 535 13.55 4.38 12.60
C LYS A 535 13.80 5.72 13.27
N SER A 536 14.30 6.72 12.54
CA SER A 536 14.62 8.01 13.12
C SER A 536 13.36 8.72 13.64
N ASP A 537 13.55 9.62 14.60
CA ASP A 537 12.52 10.60 15.01
C ASP A 537 12.62 11.90 14.19
N THR A 538 13.25 11.81 13.01
CA THR A 538 13.42 12.94 12.09
C THR A 538 12.45 12.84 10.93
N ILE A 539 12.51 13.81 10.02
CA ILE A 539 11.65 13.89 8.83
C ILE A 539 11.76 12.70 7.86
N ASN A 540 12.81 11.87 8.01
CA ASN A 540 12.99 10.65 7.23
C ASN A 540 12.38 9.40 7.91
N GLY A 541 11.84 9.56 9.13
CA GLY A 541 11.24 8.47 9.89
C GLY A 541 9.90 8.05 9.31
N ALA A 542 9.63 6.75 9.32
CA ALA A 542 8.33 6.22 8.92
C ALA A 542 7.30 6.37 10.07
N GLY A 543 6.06 6.67 9.70
CA GLY A 543 4.92 6.77 10.60
C GLY A 543 4.46 8.21 10.85
N ALA A 544 3.34 8.31 11.54
CA ALA A 544 2.73 9.58 11.90
C ALA A 544 3.55 10.29 13.00
N GLY A 545 3.59 11.63 12.93
CA GLY A 545 4.24 12.50 13.92
C GLY A 545 5.73 12.74 13.67
N LYS A 546 6.29 12.22 12.57
CA LYS A 546 7.70 12.35 12.21
C LYS A 546 8.05 13.68 11.52
N VAL A 547 7.05 14.26 10.85
CA VAL A 547 7.18 15.54 10.14
C VAL A 547 6.13 16.51 10.71
N PRO A 548 6.52 17.74 11.08
CA PRO A 548 5.58 18.80 11.45
C PRO A 548 4.53 19.03 10.36
N VAL A 549 3.34 19.51 10.71
CA VAL A 549 2.29 19.87 9.73
C VAL A 549 2.17 21.38 9.65
N TYR A 550 2.16 21.93 8.44
CA TYR A 550 1.84 23.33 8.20
C TYR A 550 0.33 23.46 7.97
N TYR A 551 -0.36 24.07 8.92
CA TYR A 551 -1.79 24.30 8.85
C TYR A 551 -2.13 25.67 9.42
N THR A 552 -3.21 26.27 8.90
CA THR A 552 -3.77 27.51 9.43
C THR A 552 -5.12 27.22 10.06
N THR A 553 -5.33 27.71 11.29
CA THR A 553 -6.65 27.72 11.92
C THR A 553 -7.34 29.04 11.54
N ASN A 554 -8.61 28.97 11.14
CA ASN A 554 -9.46 30.16 11.00
C ASN A 554 -9.72 30.83 12.35
#